data_AF-A0A498R787-F1
#
_entry.id   AF-A0A498R787-F1
#
_cell.length_a   1.000
_cell.length_b   1.000
_cell.length_c   1.000
_cell.angle_alpha   90.00
_cell.angle_beta   90.00
_cell.angle_gamma   90.00
#
_symmetry.space_group_name_H-M   'P 1'
#
loop_
_entity.id
_entity.type
_entity.pdbx_description
1 polymer ?
#
loop_
_entity_poly.entity_id
_entity_poly.type
_entity_poly.pdbx_seq_one_letter_code
_entity_poly.pdbx_strand_id
1 'polypeptide(L)'
;MRKYLLQPDLPDRRDFAFQSAGFAWVEHLPPLADLRGGCSPVVDQGTLGACTANAIVSGLREYLLLQQEPPLTPLSRLFLYYQERMLAGMVQVDSGARIRDGMKVLNTFGVCPENENPYDISKFAQPPTAREMAAAAQFKIKEYHCVGGLAMLKAAIAEGFPVVAGVRIYQSFGRVKGRFLDSLLHLSYSICGGARMPRHSRSLSESKIYHIMIRGNERRNIFLDDDDRLRFVHILYEKCADNQISIYAYCLMDNHVHLLINEGKDQVSRIMKRINVSYVYYFNKKYGRVGHLFQDRFKSEAIKNDQYLMAAVRYIHNNPVKAGIVDNPIQYKWSSYYLYIDQFGQENKIDKEYMLEIFSKNRKNAIQLFIEFSLMKDNETERFIEYQEEDSQVNKEIQTEQGAIEFIKKYALENNVDLDSLNHKSHNVLRTGIIKELKSRTSLSVRQIAGLLNIDRNIVQRVK
;
A
#
# COMPACT_ATOMS: atom_id res chain seq x y z
N MET A 1 16.71 -19.07 17.86
CA MET A 1 15.37 -18.45 17.87
C MET A 1 14.68 -18.80 16.54
N ARG A 2 13.36 -19.03 16.51
CA ARG A 2 12.65 -19.21 15.23
C ARG A 2 12.59 -17.88 14.48
N LYS A 3 12.74 -17.92 13.15
CA LYS A 3 12.67 -16.74 12.28
C LYS A 3 11.42 -16.80 11.42
N TYR A 4 10.67 -15.71 11.38
CA TYR A 4 9.53 -15.54 10.48
C TYR A 4 9.81 -14.32 9.60
N LEU A 5 10.37 -14.58 8.41
CA LEU A 5 10.86 -13.54 7.50
C LEU A 5 9.95 -13.37 6.27
N LEU A 6 8.66 -13.68 6.43
CA LEU A 6 7.66 -13.44 5.38
C LEU A 6 7.71 -11.96 4.97
N GLN A 7 8.07 -11.74 3.71
CA GLN A 7 8.02 -10.42 3.09
C GLN A 7 6.62 -10.20 2.50
N PRO A 8 6.04 -9.00 2.64
CA PRO A 8 4.79 -8.66 1.97
C PRO A 8 4.92 -8.75 0.44
N ASP A 9 3.90 -9.30 -0.21
CA ASP A 9 3.78 -9.28 -1.66
C ASP A 9 3.71 -7.84 -2.18
N LEU A 10 4.44 -7.54 -3.26
CA LEU A 10 4.16 -6.35 -4.07
C LEU A 10 2.95 -6.64 -4.96
N PRO A 11 2.05 -5.67 -5.22
CA PRO A 11 0.93 -5.86 -6.14
C PRO A 11 1.40 -6.10 -7.59
N ASP A 12 0.91 -7.15 -8.24
CA ASP A 12 1.09 -7.41 -9.67
C ASP A 12 -0.28 -7.51 -10.35
N ARG A 13 -0.45 -6.90 -11.52
CA ARG A 13 -1.74 -6.92 -12.25
C ARG A 13 -1.99 -8.23 -13.01
N ARG A 14 -0.99 -9.10 -13.05
CA ARG A 14 -1.07 -10.42 -13.69
C ARG A 14 -1.56 -11.50 -12.73
N ASP A 15 -1.61 -11.22 -11.43
CA ASP A 15 -2.14 -12.16 -10.45
C ASP A 15 -3.65 -12.32 -10.67
N PHE A 16 -4.11 -13.54 -10.94
CA PHE A 16 -5.52 -13.82 -11.09
C PHE A 16 -6.26 -13.62 -9.77
N ALA A 17 -7.45 -13.02 -9.80
CA ALA A 17 -8.31 -13.01 -8.62
C ALA A 17 -8.99 -14.38 -8.47
N PHE A 18 -9.14 -14.86 -7.24
CA PHE A 18 -10.01 -16.02 -6.97
C PHE A 18 -11.46 -15.56 -7.08
N GLN A 19 -12.29 -16.34 -7.74
CA GLN A 19 -13.74 -16.20 -7.76
C GLN A 19 -14.35 -17.55 -7.43
N SER A 20 -15.29 -17.57 -6.50
CA SER A 20 -16.01 -18.78 -6.11
C SER A 20 -16.93 -19.24 -7.24
N ALA A 21 -16.87 -20.52 -7.59
CA ALA A 21 -17.76 -21.14 -8.57
C ALA A 21 -19.06 -21.67 -7.93
N GLY A 22 -19.02 -22.05 -6.65
CA GLY A 22 -20.15 -22.61 -5.90
C GLY A 22 -20.94 -21.61 -5.04
N PHE A 23 -20.32 -20.49 -4.63
CA PHE A 23 -20.91 -19.56 -3.65
C PHE A 23 -20.93 -18.11 -4.16
N ALA A 24 -21.97 -17.77 -4.92
CA ALA A 24 -22.19 -16.39 -5.40
C ALA A 24 -22.53 -15.39 -4.26
N TRP A 25 -23.01 -15.87 -3.12
CA TRP A 25 -23.44 -15.03 -1.98
C TRP A 25 -23.00 -15.65 -0.65
N VAL A 26 -22.73 -14.79 0.35
CA VAL A 26 -22.13 -15.19 1.64
C VAL A 26 -23.10 -16.02 2.49
N GLU A 27 -24.41 -15.80 2.32
CA GLU A 27 -25.50 -16.48 3.02
C GLU A 27 -25.61 -17.98 2.65
N HIS A 28 -25.05 -18.38 1.51
CA HIS A 28 -25.03 -19.78 1.05
C HIS A 28 -23.81 -20.57 1.54
N LEU A 29 -22.86 -19.94 2.23
CA LEU A 29 -21.67 -20.62 2.75
C LEU A 29 -22.05 -21.55 3.90
N PRO A 30 -21.42 -22.74 4.01
CA PRO A 30 -21.66 -23.63 5.14
C PRO A 30 -21.17 -22.98 6.44
N PRO A 31 -21.81 -23.26 7.59
CA PRO A 31 -21.41 -22.70 8.89
C PRO A 31 -20.03 -23.21 9.36
N LEU A 32 -19.57 -24.33 8.80
CA LEU A 32 -18.26 -24.93 9.05
C LEU A 32 -17.71 -25.53 7.74
N ALA A 33 -16.43 -25.32 7.48
CA ALA A 33 -15.67 -26.03 6.46
C ALA A 33 -14.31 -26.41 7.08
N ASP A 34 -13.87 -27.65 6.88
CA ASP A 34 -12.66 -28.20 7.50
C ASP A 34 -11.90 -29.08 6.50
N LEU A 35 -10.72 -28.62 6.09
CA LEU A 35 -9.88 -29.30 5.10
C LEU A 35 -8.76 -30.13 5.75
N ARG A 36 -8.64 -30.15 7.09
CA ARG A 36 -7.51 -30.74 7.81
C ARG A 36 -7.29 -32.22 7.49
N GLY A 37 -8.35 -32.97 7.22
CA GLY A 37 -8.28 -34.38 6.84
C GLY A 37 -7.61 -34.66 5.48
N GLY A 38 -7.46 -33.65 4.62
CA GLY A 38 -6.76 -33.74 3.33
C GLY A 38 -5.35 -33.12 3.32
N CYS A 39 -4.90 -32.54 4.44
CA CYS A 39 -3.58 -31.92 4.55
C CYS A 39 -2.49 -32.95 4.87
N SER A 40 -1.25 -32.68 4.47
CA SER A 40 -0.09 -33.42 4.95
C SER A 40 0.23 -33.09 6.42
N PRO A 41 1.05 -33.92 7.11
CA PRO A 41 1.44 -33.67 8.49
C PRO A 41 2.11 -32.30 8.69
N VAL A 42 1.87 -31.67 9.85
CA VAL A 42 2.49 -30.38 10.19
C VAL A 42 4.01 -30.53 10.29
N VAL A 43 4.72 -29.73 9.52
CA VAL A 43 6.20 -29.73 9.43
C VAL A 43 6.84 -28.70 10.37
N ASP A 44 8.10 -28.92 10.77
CA ASP A 44 8.92 -27.89 11.43
C ASP A 44 9.85 -27.21 10.41
N GLN A 45 9.83 -25.87 10.40
CA GLN A 45 10.73 -25.04 9.59
C GLN A 45 12.12 -24.84 10.23
N GLY A 46 12.27 -25.17 11.52
CA GLY A 46 13.49 -24.96 12.30
C GLY A 46 13.76 -23.48 12.61
N THR A 47 15.02 -23.06 12.49
CA THR A 47 15.45 -21.66 12.69
C THR A 47 15.50 -20.84 11.40
N LEU A 48 15.24 -21.45 10.24
CA LEU A 48 15.30 -20.83 8.91
C LEU A 48 14.05 -19.98 8.63
N GLY A 49 14.19 -18.88 7.89
CA GLY A 49 13.10 -17.97 7.53
C GLY A 49 12.06 -18.49 6.51
N ALA A 50 12.04 -19.80 6.26
CA ALA A 50 11.33 -20.47 5.16
C ALA A 50 9.83 -20.70 5.37
N CYS A 51 9.13 -19.82 6.10
CA CYS A 51 7.70 -20.01 6.42
C CYS A 51 6.79 -20.00 5.18
N THR A 52 7.15 -19.24 4.14
CA THR A 52 6.51 -19.28 2.81
C THR A 52 6.54 -20.68 2.22
N ALA A 53 7.74 -21.26 2.07
CA ALA A 53 7.91 -22.57 1.48
C ALA A 53 7.26 -23.69 2.30
N ASN A 54 7.30 -23.62 3.63
CA ASN A 54 6.61 -24.59 4.48
C ASN A 54 5.08 -24.54 4.28
N ALA A 55 4.49 -23.33 4.15
CA ALA A 55 3.06 -23.18 3.91
C ALA A 55 2.64 -23.53 2.47
N ILE A 56 3.44 -23.16 1.46
CA ILE A 56 3.14 -23.38 0.04
C ILE A 56 3.34 -24.83 -0.37
N VAL A 57 4.40 -25.48 0.11
CA VAL A 57 4.67 -26.88 -0.23
C VAL A 57 3.71 -27.81 0.53
N SER A 58 3.77 -27.82 1.87
CA SER A 58 2.97 -28.77 2.67
C SER A 58 1.52 -28.35 2.84
N GLY A 59 1.25 -27.05 3.07
CA GLY A 59 -0.11 -26.55 3.27
C GLY A 59 -0.96 -26.42 2.00
N LEU A 60 -0.36 -26.44 0.81
CA LEU A 60 -1.07 -26.23 -0.46
C LEU A 60 -0.70 -27.26 -1.54
N ARG A 61 0.57 -27.43 -1.92
CA ARG A 61 0.91 -28.33 -3.04
C ARG A 61 0.70 -29.81 -2.70
N GLU A 62 1.09 -30.23 -1.51
CA GLU A 62 0.90 -31.59 -1.00
C GLU A 62 -0.58 -31.92 -0.76
N TYR A 63 -1.38 -30.96 -0.28
CA TYR A 63 -2.85 -31.09 -0.24
C TYR A 63 -3.41 -31.41 -1.63
N LEU A 64 -3.03 -30.63 -2.64
CA LEU A 64 -3.49 -30.84 -4.02
C LEU A 64 -3.02 -32.19 -4.62
N LEU A 65 -1.87 -32.73 -4.19
CA LEU A 65 -1.46 -34.09 -4.56
C LEU A 65 -2.33 -35.15 -3.86
N LEU A 66 -2.57 -35.00 -2.56
CA LEU A 66 -3.41 -35.91 -1.77
C LEU A 66 -4.85 -36.02 -2.29
N GLN A 67 -5.40 -34.95 -2.86
CA GLN A 67 -6.73 -34.98 -3.50
C GLN A 67 -6.73 -35.62 -4.90
N GLN A 68 -5.57 -35.80 -5.53
CA GLN A 68 -5.44 -36.32 -6.91
C GLN A 68 -4.98 -37.78 -6.94
N GLU A 69 -3.90 -38.10 -6.22
CA GLU A 69 -3.20 -39.38 -6.33
C GLU A 69 -2.49 -39.73 -5.01
N PRO A 70 -3.22 -40.27 -4.00
CA PRO A 70 -2.62 -40.80 -2.80
C PRO A 70 -1.83 -42.10 -3.10
N PRO A 71 -0.74 -42.42 -2.35
CA PRO A 71 -0.30 -41.81 -1.09
C PRO A 71 0.51 -40.51 -1.25
N LEU A 72 0.67 -39.78 -0.15
CA LEU A 72 1.46 -38.55 -0.09
C LEU A 72 2.90 -38.76 -0.62
N THR A 73 3.29 -37.95 -1.60
CA THR A 73 4.70 -37.71 -1.95
C THR A 73 5.14 -36.41 -1.27
N PRO A 74 6.02 -36.46 -0.25
CA PRO A 74 6.56 -35.25 0.39
C PRO A 74 7.42 -34.45 -0.59
N LEU A 75 7.31 -33.13 -0.55
CA LEU A 75 7.92 -32.21 -1.50
C LEU A 75 8.93 -31.28 -0.80
N SER A 76 9.97 -30.87 -1.51
CA SER A 76 11.08 -30.13 -0.92
C SER A 76 10.76 -28.66 -0.64
N ARG A 77 10.57 -28.38 0.65
CA ARG A 77 10.48 -27.02 1.19
C ARG A 77 11.78 -26.23 1.02
N LEU A 78 12.94 -26.91 0.99
CA LEU A 78 14.24 -26.26 0.84
C LEU A 78 14.48 -25.83 -0.62
N PHE A 79 14.11 -26.69 -1.58
CA PHE A 79 14.11 -26.35 -3.01
C PHE A 79 13.26 -25.09 -3.27
N LEU A 80 12.01 -25.06 -2.78
CA LEU A 80 11.16 -23.89 -3.00
C LEU A 80 11.76 -22.62 -2.37
N TYR A 81 12.27 -22.72 -1.13
CA TYR A 81 12.89 -21.58 -0.44
C TYR A 81 14.21 -21.10 -1.06
N TYR A 82 14.96 -21.97 -1.74
CA TYR A 82 16.08 -21.54 -2.57
C TYR A 82 15.58 -20.72 -3.76
N GLN A 83 14.61 -21.25 -4.50
CA GLN A 83 14.10 -20.63 -5.72
C GLN A 83 13.39 -19.30 -5.46
N GLU A 84 12.64 -19.19 -4.36
CA GLU A 84 12.07 -17.93 -3.88
C GLU A 84 13.14 -16.85 -3.73
N ARG A 85 14.27 -17.18 -3.10
CA ARG A 85 15.38 -16.24 -2.89
C ARG A 85 16.24 -16.06 -4.13
N MET A 86 16.25 -17.00 -5.07
CA MET A 86 16.83 -16.81 -6.41
C MET A 86 16.07 -15.72 -7.17
N LEU A 87 14.73 -15.74 -7.15
CA LEU A 87 13.91 -14.68 -7.75
C LEU A 87 14.13 -13.31 -7.10
N ALA A 88 14.47 -13.27 -5.80
CA ALA A 88 14.81 -12.06 -5.07
C ALA A 88 16.30 -11.64 -5.16
N GLY A 89 17.18 -12.45 -5.77
CA GLY A 89 18.63 -12.21 -5.82
C GLY A 89 19.39 -12.42 -4.49
N MET A 90 18.79 -13.11 -3.52
CA MET A 90 19.23 -13.18 -2.11
C MET A 90 19.61 -14.59 -1.63
N VAL A 91 20.03 -15.50 -2.52
CA VAL A 91 20.26 -16.94 -2.19
C VAL A 91 21.27 -17.19 -1.07
N GLN A 92 22.25 -16.30 -0.87
CA GLN A 92 23.27 -16.40 0.17
C GLN A 92 22.80 -15.94 1.55
N VAL A 93 21.63 -15.28 1.63
CA VAL A 93 21.10 -14.72 2.87
C VAL A 93 19.79 -15.43 3.22
N ASP A 94 19.56 -15.65 4.51
CA ASP A 94 18.27 -16.08 5.03
C ASP A 94 17.35 -14.85 5.10
N SER A 95 16.90 -14.39 3.93
CA SER A 95 16.13 -13.15 3.75
C SER A 95 14.62 -13.32 3.97
N GLY A 96 14.15 -14.56 4.14
CA GLY A 96 12.76 -14.91 3.86
C GLY A 96 12.39 -14.68 2.40
N ALA A 97 11.09 -14.72 2.13
CA ALA A 97 10.51 -14.62 0.80
C ALA A 97 9.09 -14.07 0.85
N ARG A 98 8.50 -13.83 -0.34
CA ARG A 98 7.11 -13.43 -0.53
C ARG A 98 6.27 -14.63 -0.97
N ILE A 99 4.98 -14.66 -0.63
CA ILE A 99 4.09 -15.76 -1.05
C ILE A 99 3.99 -15.80 -2.58
N ARG A 100 3.92 -14.63 -3.24
CA ARG A 100 3.91 -14.54 -4.70
C ARG A 100 5.11 -15.18 -5.38
N ASP A 101 6.28 -15.12 -4.75
CA ASP A 101 7.51 -15.68 -5.32
C ASP A 101 7.46 -17.21 -5.24
N GLY A 102 6.98 -17.78 -4.12
CA GLY A 102 6.75 -19.22 -3.99
C GLY A 102 5.67 -19.76 -4.93
N MET A 103 4.56 -19.03 -5.11
CA MET A 103 3.53 -19.40 -6.08
C MET A 103 4.05 -19.34 -7.53
N LYS A 104 4.87 -18.32 -7.85
CA LYS A 104 5.55 -18.22 -9.14
C LYS A 104 6.58 -19.35 -9.35
N VAL A 105 7.29 -19.79 -8.30
CA VAL A 105 8.17 -20.96 -8.36
C VAL A 105 7.37 -22.22 -8.65
N LEU A 106 6.28 -22.49 -7.93
CA LEU A 106 5.41 -23.65 -8.21
C LEU A 106 4.86 -23.65 -9.64
N ASN A 107 4.53 -22.49 -10.19
CA ASN A 107 4.01 -22.39 -11.56
C ASN A 107 5.11 -22.52 -12.63
N THR A 108 6.28 -21.89 -12.41
CA THR A 108 7.37 -21.83 -13.40
C THR A 108 8.22 -23.11 -13.39
N PHE A 109 8.63 -23.55 -12.20
CA PHE A 109 9.59 -24.64 -11.98
C PHE A 109 8.92 -25.87 -11.37
N GLY A 110 7.95 -25.68 -10.49
CA GLY A 110 7.40 -26.72 -9.62
C GLY A 110 8.25 -26.90 -8.36
N VAL A 111 8.24 -28.08 -7.78
CA VAL A 111 9.01 -28.42 -6.58
C VAL A 111 9.37 -29.91 -6.60
N CYS A 112 10.62 -30.27 -6.35
CA CYS A 112 11.03 -31.67 -6.38
C CYS A 112 10.55 -32.42 -5.12
N PRO A 113 10.51 -33.77 -5.14
CA PRO A 113 10.34 -34.57 -3.93
C PRO A 113 11.37 -34.23 -2.83
N GLU A 114 10.97 -34.37 -1.56
CA GLU A 114 11.84 -34.05 -0.41
C GLU A 114 12.96 -35.10 -0.21
N ASN A 115 12.84 -36.29 -0.78
CA ASN A 115 13.94 -37.28 -0.80
C ASN A 115 15.05 -36.94 -1.82
N GLU A 116 14.75 -36.15 -2.85
CA GLU A 116 15.75 -35.63 -3.80
C GLU A 116 16.50 -34.43 -3.20
N ASN A 117 15.76 -33.48 -2.59
CA ASN A 117 16.33 -32.33 -1.89
C ASN A 117 15.83 -32.26 -0.43
N PRO A 118 16.49 -32.97 0.52
CA PRO A 118 16.07 -33.00 1.93
C PRO A 118 16.10 -31.64 2.61
N TYR A 119 15.21 -31.45 3.60
CA TYR A 119 15.12 -30.22 4.39
C TYR A 119 16.25 -30.07 5.42
N ASP A 120 17.48 -29.93 4.90
CA ASP A 120 18.68 -29.61 5.66
C ASP A 120 18.92 -28.10 5.65
N ILE A 121 18.54 -27.42 6.74
CA ILE A 121 18.65 -25.96 6.85
C ILE A 121 20.09 -25.43 6.73
N SER A 122 21.12 -26.27 6.88
CA SER A 122 22.51 -25.86 6.66
C SER A 122 22.83 -25.64 5.18
N LYS A 123 22.08 -26.30 4.28
CA LYS A 123 22.24 -26.25 2.82
C LYS A 123 21.32 -25.23 2.15
N PHE A 124 20.68 -24.34 2.90
CA PHE A 124 19.70 -23.39 2.36
C PHE A 124 20.26 -22.46 1.25
N ALA A 125 21.58 -22.22 1.18
CA ALA A 125 22.23 -21.44 0.14
C ALA A 125 22.79 -22.29 -1.03
N GLN A 126 22.65 -23.62 -0.99
CA GLN A 126 23.12 -24.53 -2.03
C GLN A 126 22.14 -24.55 -3.22
N PRO A 127 22.60 -24.35 -4.47
CA PRO A 127 21.73 -24.43 -5.65
C PRO A 127 21.22 -25.86 -5.89
N PRO A 128 19.95 -26.02 -6.30
CA PRO A 128 19.44 -27.28 -6.82
C PRO A 128 20.25 -27.76 -8.04
N THR A 129 20.53 -29.06 -8.04
CA THR A 129 21.11 -29.80 -9.16
C THR A 129 20.16 -29.88 -10.35
N ALA A 130 20.69 -30.18 -11.53
CA ALA A 130 19.88 -30.42 -12.73
C ALA A 130 18.85 -31.57 -12.54
N ARG A 131 19.16 -32.56 -11.70
CA ARG A 131 18.24 -33.66 -11.36
C ARG A 131 17.04 -33.17 -10.55
N GLU A 132 17.28 -32.39 -9.49
CA GLU A 132 16.20 -31.79 -8.68
C GLU A 132 15.36 -30.83 -9.52
N MET A 133 15.99 -30.03 -10.40
CA MET A 133 15.27 -29.16 -11.36
C MET A 133 14.37 -29.94 -12.32
N ALA A 134 14.84 -31.08 -12.84
CA ALA A 134 14.05 -31.93 -13.72
C ALA A 134 12.89 -32.63 -12.99
N ALA A 135 13.13 -33.12 -11.76
CA ALA A 135 12.10 -33.71 -10.92
C ALA A 135 11.02 -32.69 -10.53
N ALA A 136 11.41 -31.44 -10.22
CA ALA A 136 10.49 -30.38 -9.86
C ALA A 136 9.43 -30.09 -10.95
N ALA A 137 9.82 -30.22 -12.22
CA ALA A 137 8.96 -29.91 -13.35
C ALA A 137 7.69 -30.78 -13.44
N GLN A 138 7.68 -31.95 -12.78
CA GLN A 138 6.51 -32.85 -12.71
C GLN A 138 5.43 -32.32 -11.75
N PHE A 139 5.81 -31.53 -10.75
CA PHE A 139 4.92 -31.10 -9.66
C PHE A 139 4.48 -29.63 -9.79
N LYS A 140 4.49 -29.07 -11.00
CA LYS A 140 4.01 -27.71 -11.26
C LYS A 140 2.52 -27.53 -10.93
N ILE A 141 2.13 -26.29 -10.63
CA ILE A 141 0.72 -25.85 -10.66
C ILE A 141 0.42 -25.14 -11.97
N LYS A 142 -0.80 -25.29 -12.50
CA LYS A 142 -1.22 -24.63 -13.75
C LYS A 142 -1.39 -23.13 -13.59
N GLU A 143 -1.97 -22.71 -12.46
CA GLU A 143 -2.30 -21.33 -12.12
C GLU A 143 -2.36 -21.15 -10.60
N TYR A 144 -2.46 -19.91 -10.15
CA TYR A 144 -2.70 -19.53 -8.76
C TYR A 144 -3.53 -18.25 -8.70
N HIS A 145 -4.31 -18.09 -7.64
CA HIS A 145 -5.26 -16.99 -7.50
C HIS A 145 -5.13 -16.28 -6.15
N CYS A 146 -5.15 -14.95 -6.16
CA CYS A 146 -5.22 -14.12 -4.97
C CYS A 146 -6.65 -14.09 -4.42
N VAL A 147 -6.81 -14.46 -3.14
CA VAL A 147 -8.11 -14.53 -2.46
C VAL A 147 -8.46 -13.19 -1.82
N GLY A 148 -9.50 -12.53 -2.33
CA GLY A 148 -9.89 -11.17 -1.95
C GLY A 148 -10.85 -11.10 -0.76
N GLY A 149 -10.32 -10.97 0.46
CA GLY A 149 -11.09 -10.68 1.67
C GLY A 149 -11.85 -11.87 2.28
N LEU A 150 -12.53 -11.64 3.41
CA LEU A 150 -13.06 -12.71 4.26
C LEU A 150 -14.13 -13.58 3.58
N ALA A 151 -14.99 -12.98 2.75
CA ALA A 151 -16.03 -13.73 2.02
C ALA A 151 -15.43 -14.75 1.05
N MET A 152 -14.45 -14.32 0.24
CA MET A 152 -13.77 -15.21 -0.72
C MET A 152 -12.84 -16.21 -0.02
N LEU A 153 -12.26 -15.86 1.14
CA LEU A 153 -11.52 -16.81 1.96
C LEU A 153 -12.41 -17.96 2.47
N LYS A 154 -13.60 -17.62 3.00
CA LYS A 154 -14.57 -18.63 3.41
C LYS A 154 -15.06 -19.47 2.22
N ALA A 155 -15.31 -18.85 1.07
CA ALA A 155 -15.75 -19.55 -0.14
C ALA A 155 -14.68 -20.51 -0.68
N ALA A 156 -13.42 -20.09 -0.77
CA ALA A 156 -12.31 -20.96 -1.19
C ALA A 156 -12.20 -22.20 -0.29
N ILE A 157 -12.23 -22.02 1.04
CA ILE A 157 -12.16 -23.14 1.99
C ILE A 157 -13.41 -24.03 1.89
N ALA A 158 -14.60 -23.46 1.69
CA ALA A 158 -15.84 -24.22 1.49
C ALA A 158 -15.88 -25.02 0.17
N GLU A 159 -15.15 -24.58 -0.85
CA GLU A 159 -14.97 -25.29 -2.13
C GLU A 159 -13.85 -26.36 -2.09
N GLY A 160 -13.14 -26.52 -0.98
CA GLY A 160 -12.03 -27.46 -0.87
C GLY A 160 -10.66 -26.89 -1.25
N PHE A 161 -10.53 -25.58 -1.42
CA PHE A 161 -9.25 -24.93 -1.72
C PHE A 161 -8.58 -24.38 -0.45
N PRO A 162 -7.44 -24.94 -0.01
CA PRO A 162 -6.65 -24.34 1.07
C PRO A 162 -6.02 -23.03 0.60
N VAL A 163 -5.88 -22.08 1.53
CA VAL A 163 -5.36 -20.74 1.24
C VAL A 163 -4.13 -20.45 2.09
N VAL A 164 -3.01 -20.14 1.44
CA VAL A 164 -1.81 -19.63 2.09
C VAL A 164 -1.98 -18.12 2.32
N ALA A 165 -1.82 -17.66 3.56
CA ALA A 165 -1.99 -16.26 3.93
C ALA A 165 -0.87 -15.77 4.84
N GLY A 166 -0.45 -14.51 4.62
CA GLY A 166 0.49 -13.82 5.48
C GLY A 166 -0.18 -13.17 6.68
N VAL A 167 0.29 -13.48 7.89
CA VAL A 167 -0.20 -12.86 9.14
C VAL A 167 0.95 -12.28 9.96
N ARG A 168 0.71 -11.12 10.59
CA ARG A 168 1.64 -10.57 11.59
C ARG A 168 1.50 -11.34 12.89
N ILE A 169 2.58 -11.95 13.35
CA ILE A 169 2.63 -12.62 14.66
C ILE A 169 3.00 -11.58 15.72
N TYR A 170 2.08 -11.32 16.65
CA TYR A 170 2.29 -10.40 17.77
C TYR A 170 2.84 -11.15 18.99
N GLN A 171 3.53 -10.45 19.89
CA GLN A 171 4.05 -11.02 21.14
C GLN A 171 2.96 -11.71 21.98
N SER A 172 1.71 -11.24 21.92
CA SER A 172 0.54 -11.88 22.56
C SER A 172 0.32 -13.33 22.12
N PHE A 173 0.62 -13.67 20.86
CA PHE A 173 0.54 -15.03 20.35
C PHE A 173 1.70 -15.91 20.88
N GLY A 174 2.89 -15.32 21.06
CA GLY A 174 4.05 -16.01 21.64
C GLY A 174 3.94 -16.29 23.15
N ARG A 175 3.09 -15.55 23.89
CA ARG A 175 2.93 -15.71 25.34
C ARG A 175 2.36 -17.07 25.79
N VAL A 176 1.84 -17.89 24.87
CA VAL A 176 1.32 -19.23 25.18
C VAL A 176 2.42 -20.18 25.70
N LYS A 177 3.71 -19.96 25.37
CA LYS A 177 4.84 -20.63 26.04
C LYS A 177 6.09 -19.73 26.12
N GLY A 178 6.22 -19.01 27.24
CA GLY A 178 7.50 -18.73 27.93
C GLY A 178 8.62 -17.94 27.22
N ARG A 179 8.88 -16.74 27.76
CA ARG A 179 10.06 -15.85 27.59
C ARG A 179 10.06 -14.89 26.37
N PHE A 180 10.58 -13.70 26.67
CA PHE A 180 10.77 -12.54 25.78
C PHE A 180 11.84 -12.78 24.71
N LEU A 181 11.77 -11.99 23.63
CA LEU A 181 12.89 -11.12 23.21
C LEU A 181 12.39 -10.04 22.22
N ASP A 182 12.98 -8.85 22.30
CA ASP A 182 12.69 -7.72 21.43
C ASP A 182 13.36 -7.85 20.05
N SER A 183 12.78 -7.22 19.04
CA SER A 183 13.54 -6.46 18.02
C SER A 183 12.60 -5.55 17.22
N LEU A 184 12.90 -4.26 17.21
CA LEU A 184 12.39 -3.30 16.23
C LEU A 184 12.93 -3.66 14.84
N LEU A 185 12.11 -3.51 13.80
CA LEU A 185 12.57 -3.28 12.43
C LEU A 185 11.49 -2.53 11.63
N HIS A 186 11.87 -1.36 11.11
CA HIS A 186 11.03 -0.44 10.34
C HIS A 186 10.53 -1.06 9.02
N LEU A 187 9.40 -0.54 8.49
CA LEU A 187 8.95 -0.87 7.12
C LEU A 187 8.32 0.32 6.39
N SER A 188 9.15 1.00 5.60
CA SER A 188 8.74 1.88 4.51
C SER A 188 8.02 1.09 3.39
N TYR A 189 7.15 1.74 2.63
CA TYR A 189 6.40 1.17 1.51
C TYR A 189 6.33 2.14 0.32
N SER A 190 6.29 1.60 -0.89
CA SER A 190 5.90 2.30 -2.13
C SER A 190 5.21 1.29 -3.07
N ILE A 191 4.23 1.74 -3.87
CA ILE A 191 3.58 0.98 -4.95
C ILE A 191 3.41 1.91 -6.17
N CYS A 192 3.08 1.35 -7.36
CA CYS A 192 2.60 2.05 -8.59
C CYS A 192 1.35 1.26 -9.12
N GLY A 193 0.37 1.75 -9.89
CA GLY A 193 0.33 2.77 -10.95
C GLY A 193 0.14 2.11 -12.35
N GLY A 194 -0.93 2.36 -13.13
CA GLY A 194 -2.31 1.84 -12.92
C GLY A 194 -2.98 1.34 -14.24
N ALA A 195 -3.98 0.44 -14.21
CA ALA A 195 -4.82 0.05 -15.38
C ALA A 195 -6.27 -0.32 -14.96
N ARG A 196 -7.28 -0.06 -15.81
CA ARG A 196 -8.71 0.08 -15.40
C ARG A 196 -9.53 -1.22 -15.44
N MET A 197 -10.16 -1.57 -14.31
CA MET A 197 -11.31 -2.48 -14.20
C MET A 197 -12.61 -1.72 -13.85
N PRO A 198 -13.81 -2.32 -14.01
CA PRO A 198 -15.05 -1.81 -13.40
C PRO A 198 -14.89 -1.63 -11.89
N ARG A 199 -15.38 -0.51 -11.34
CA ARG A 199 -15.05 -0.10 -9.97
C ARG A 199 -15.89 -0.85 -8.93
N HIS A 200 -15.23 -1.46 -7.94
CA HIS A 200 -15.88 -2.11 -6.79
C HIS A 200 -16.84 -1.15 -6.02
N SER A 201 -17.79 -1.75 -5.31
CA SER A 201 -18.62 -1.06 -4.32
C SER A 201 -17.77 -0.56 -3.14
N ARG A 202 -18.26 0.45 -2.42
CA ARG A 202 -17.60 0.94 -1.20
C ARG A 202 -17.85 -0.03 -0.06
N SER A 203 -16.84 -0.27 0.78
CA SER A 203 -17.02 -1.00 2.03
C SER A 203 -17.99 -0.24 2.94
N LEU A 204 -19.01 -0.92 3.43
CA LEU A 204 -19.88 -0.38 4.48
C LEU A 204 -19.14 -0.41 5.81
N SER A 205 -19.31 0.64 6.62
CA SER A 205 -18.74 0.72 7.96
C SER A 205 -19.78 0.36 9.02
N GLU A 206 -19.46 -0.58 9.91
CA GLU A 206 -20.30 -0.89 11.08
C GLU A 206 -20.41 0.30 12.03
N SER A 207 -19.34 1.08 12.18
CA SER A 207 -19.34 2.33 12.96
C SER A 207 -20.06 3.48 12.24
N LYS A 208 -20.34 3.34 10.94
CA LYS A 208 -20.77 4.40 10.02
C LYS A 208 -19.79 5.57 9.86
N ILE A 209 -18.58 5.50 10.43
CA ILE A 209 -17.57 6.54 10.30
C ILE A 209 -16.61 6.21 9.13
N TYR A 210 -16.25 7.23 8.36
CA TYR A 210 -15.37 7.11 7.20
C TYR A 210 -14.33 8.24 7.16
N HIS A 211 -13.06 7.87 6.93
CA HIS A 211 -12.03 8.79 6.44
C HIS A 211 -12.19 8.94 4.92
N ILE A 212 -12.36 10.17 4.45
CA ILE A 212 -12.69 10.51 3.06
C ILE A 212 -11.60 11.43 2.49
N MET A 213 -11.24 11.21 1.23
CA MET A 213 -10.26 12.01 0.52
C MET A 213 -10.72 12.36 -0.90
N ILE A 214 -10.52 13.62 -1.32
CA ILE A 214 -10.69 14.11 -2.70
C ILE A 214 -9.43 14.84 -3.16
N ARG A 215 -9.07 14.75 -4.45
CA ARG A 215 -7.89 15.42 -5.04
C ARG A 215 -8.22 16.08 -6.37
N GLY A 216 -7.58 17.20 -6.66
CA GLY A 216 -7.63 17.89 -7.94
C GLY A 216 -7.15 17.02 -9.10
N ASN A 217 -7.80 17.18 -10.26
CA ASN A 217 -7.38 16.54 -11.50
C ASN A 217 -5.96 17.00 -11.86
N GLU A 218 -5.16 16.07 -12.41
CA GLU A 218 -3.73 16.29 -12.68
C GLU A 218 -2.93 16.77 -11.45
N ARG A 219 -3.41 16.48 -10.23
CA ARG A 219 -2.86 16.95 -8.94
C ARG A 219 -2.81 18.47 -8.79
N ARG A 220 -3.51 19.22 -9.65
CA ARG A 220 -3.59 20.69 -9.61
C ARG A 220 -4.29 21.17 -8.34
N ASN A 221 -3.99 22.40 -7.95
CA ASN A 221 -4.67 23.07 -6.84
C ASN A 221 -6.19 23.18 -7.11
N ILE A 222 -6.96 22.80 -6.11
CA ILE A 222 -8.42 22.93 -6.03
C ILE A 222 -8.83 24.15 -5.18
N PHE A 223 -7.88 24.74 -4.45
CA PHE A 223 -7.98 26.04 -3.79
C PHE A 223 -6.86 26.93 -4.35
N LEU A 224 -7.23 28.04 -5.01
CA LEU A 224 -6.27 29.03 -5.51
C LEU A 224 -6.13 30.22 -4.56
N ASP A 225 -7.16 30.47 -3.73
CA ASP A 225 -7.17 31.49 -2.69
C ASP A 225 -7.91 31.00 -1.42
N ASP A 226 -8.03 31.89 -0.44
CA ASP A 226 -8.69 31.60 0.84
C ASP A 226 -10.23 31.58 0.73
N ASP A 227 -10.83 32.32 -0.21
CA ASP A 227 -12.28 32.31 -0.46
C ASP A 227 -12.75 30.95 -0.96
N ASP A 228 -11.93 30.28 -1.78
CA ASP A 228 -12.16 28.91 -2.23
C ASP A 228 -12.30 27.94 -1.04
N ARG A 229 -11.41 28.06 -0.05
CA ARG A 229 -11.41 27.21 1.16
C ARG A 229 -12.60 27.54 2.05
N LEU A 230 -12.88 28.82 2.30
CA LEU A 230 -14.08 29.27 3.02
C LEU A 230 -15.36 28.76 2.37
N ARG A 231 -15.45 28.82 1.03
CA ARG A 231 -16.61 28.32 0.29
C ARG A 231 -16.76 26.82 0.40
N PHE A 232 -15.66 26.06 0.38
CA PHE A 232 -15.71 24.62 0.59
C PHE A 232 -16.19 24.25 2.00
N VAL A 233 -15.64 24.88 3.05
CA VAL A 233 -16.11 24.68 4.45
C VAL A 233 -17.60 25.02 4.56
N HIS A 234 -18.05 26.13 3.98
CA HIS A 234 -19.46 26.52 3.96
C HIS A 234 -20.35 25.44 3.31
N ILE A 235 -19.98 24.94 2.12
CA ILE A 235 -20.73 23.88 1.42
C ILE A 235 -20.74 22.58 2.21
N LEU A 236 -19.61 22.18 2.81
CA LEU A 236 -19.50 21.01 3.68
C LEU A 236 -20.48 21.13 4.87
N TYR A 237 -20.43 22.26 5.57
CA TYR A 237 -21.27 22.57 6.74
C TYR A 237 -22.77 22.71 6.42
N GLU A 238 -23.11 23.25 5.25
CA GLU A 238 -24.48 23.35 4.75
C GLU A 238 -25.02 21.94 4.50
N LYS A 239 -24.35 21.18 3.63
CA LYS A 239 -24.87 19.88 3.18
C LYS A 239 -24.85 18.81 4.27
N CYS A 240 -23.87 18.80 5.18
CA CYS A 240 -23.86 17.85 6.29
C CYS A 240 -24.99 18.12 7.31
N ALA A 241 -25.27 19.39 7.60
CA ALA A 241 -26.39 19.77 8.48
C ALA A 241 -27.75 19.32 7.90
N ASP A 242 -27.98 19.55 6.60
CA ASP A 242 -29.19 19.13 5.87
C ASP A 242 -29.49 17.62 6.02
N ASN A 243 -28.47 16.78 6.27
CA ASN A 243 -28.56 15.32 6.23
C ASN A 243 -28.24 14.63 7.56
N GLN A 244 -28.11 15.40 8.66
CA GLN A 244 -27.75 14.91 10.00
C GLN A 244 -26.43 14.13 10.05
N ILE A 245 -25.42 14.65 9.35
CA ILE A 245 -24.11 14.02 9.19
C ILE A 245 -23.10 14.74 10.10
N SER A 246 -22.55 14.05 11.10
CA SER A 246 -21.50 14.61 11.98
C SER A 246 -20.17 14.69 11.23
N ILE A 247 -19.49 15.82 11.36
CA ILE A 247 -18.12 16.03 10.86
C ILE A 247 -17.20 16.00 12.07
N TYR A 248 -16.28 15.02 12.16
CA TYR A 248 -15.33 14.95 13.26
C TYR A 248 -14.07 15.77 12.96
N ALA A 249 -13.52 15.67 11.75
CA ALA A 249 -12.31 16.40 11.38
C ALA A 249 -12.27 16.77 9.89
N TYR A 250 -11.52 17.81 9.55
CA TYR A 250 -11.13 18.10 8.17
C TYR A 250 -9.73 18.73 8.08
N CYS A 251 -9.11 18.62 6.90
CA CYS A 251 -7.97 19.41 6.48
C CYS A 251 -8.04 19.72 4.99
N LEU A 252 -7.93 21.00 4.62
CA LEU A 252 -8.03 21.50 3.24
C LEU A 252 -6.64 21.88 2.70
N MET A 253 -5.97 20.93 2.05
CA MET A 253 -4.70 21.14 1.37
C MET A 253 -4.93 21.69 -0.03
N ASP A 254 -3.98 22.46 -0.57
CA ASP A 254 -4.13 23.19 -1.83
C ASP A 254 -4.68 22.36 -3.01
N ASN A 255 -4.26 21.09 -3.13
CA ASN A 255 -4.69 20.17 -4.18
C ASN A 255 -5.55 18.98 -3.70
N HIS A 256 -5.84 18.86 -2.40
CA HIS A 256 -6.65 17.75 -1.87
C HIS A 256 -7.32 18.07 -0.53
N VAL A 257 -8.37 17.34 -0.19
CA VAL A 257 -9.06 17.47 1.10
C VAL A 257 -9.15 16.13 1.78
N HIS A 258 -8.91 16.13 3.09
CA HIS A 258 -9.24 15.03 4.00
C HIS A 258 -10.44 15.41 4.87
N LEU A 259 -11.38 14.47 5.08
CA LEU A 259 -12.54 14.61 5.96
C LEU A 259 -12.69 13.34 6.81
N LEU A 260 -13.21 13.47 8.04
CA LEU A 260 -13.66 12.36 8.87
C LEU A 260 -15.13 12.59 9.22
N ILE A 261 -16.00 11.70 8.78
CA ILE A 261 -17.46 11.92 8.76
C ILE A 261 -18.22 10.68 9.24
N ASN A 262 -19.28 10.89 10.05
CA ASN A 262 -20.26 9.86 10.43
C ASN A 262 -21.49 9.90 9.49
N GLU A 263 -21.86 8.75 8.94
CA GLU A 263 -23.00 8.58 8.03
C GLU A 263 -24.34 8.61 8.78
N GLY A 264 -25.04 9.76 8.70
CA GLY A 264 -26.35 10.00 9.28
C GLY A 264 -27.52 9.41 8.49
N LYS A 265 -28.46 10.27 8.06
CA LYS A 265 -29.67 9.86 7.30
C LYS A 265 -29.41 9.58 5.82
N ASP A 266 -28.45 10.29 5.23
CA ASP A 266 -28.07 10.12 3.82
C ASP A 266 -26.71 9.40 3.72
N GLN A 267 -26.48 8.69 2.62
CA GLN A 267 -25.24 7.94 2.43
C GLN A 267 -24.06 8.88 2.16
N VAL A 268 -22.86 8.50 2.62
CA VAL A 268 -21.58 9.18 2.33
C VAL A 268 -21.36 9.33 0.81
N SER A 269 -21.84 8.36 0.03
CA SER A 269 -21.82 8.40 -1.44
C SER A 269 -22.64 9.54 -2.06
N ARG A 270 -23.79 9.88 -1.44
CA ARG A 270 -24.75 10.89 -1.91
C ARG A 270 -24.36 12.29 -1.43
N ILE A 271 -23.97 12.42 -0.16
CA ILE A 271 -23.50 13.70 0.40
C ILE A 271 -22.24 14.21 -0.31
N MET A 272 -21.23 13.35 -0.51
CA MET A 272 -19.99 13.76 -1.19
C MET A 272 -20.23 14.09 -2.66
N LYS A 273 -21.23 13.49 -3.32
CA LYS A 273 -21.65 13.91 -4.66
C LYS A 273 -22.21 15.35 -4.62
N ARG A 274 -23.06 15.68 -3.65
CA ARG A 274 -23.64 17.03 -3.48
C ARG A 274 -22.56 18.07 -3.18
N ILE A 275 -21.67 17.80 -2.21
CA ILE A 275 -20.54 18.68 -1.84
C ILE A 275 -19.65 18.93 -3.06
N ASN A 276 -19.17 17.87 -3.71
CA ASN A 276 -18.25 18.00 -4.83
C ASN A 276 -18.90 18.75 -6.01
N VAL A 277 -20.15 18.45 -6.38
CA VAL A 277 -20.84 19.14 -7.49
C VAL A 277 -21.06 20.62 -7.18
N SER A 278 -21.49 20.96 -5.96
CA SER A 278 -21.68 22.36 -5.54
C SER A 278 -20.36 23.14 -5.60
N TYR A 279 -19.26 22.53 -5.13
CA TYR A 279 -17.94 23.15 -5.15
C TYR A 279 -17.37 23.30 -6.57
N VAL A 280 -17.46 22.26 -7.42
CA VAL A 280 -17.03 22.35 -8.83
C VAL A 280 -17.80 23.43 -9.58
N TYR A 281 -19.11 23.56 -9.34
CA TYR A 281 -19.93 24.62 -9.94
C TYR A 281 -19.45 26.02 -9.53
N TYR A 282 -19.20 26.25 -8.23
CA TYR A 282 -18.61 27.50 -7.74
C TYR A 282 -17.25 27.79 -8.37
N PHE A 283 -16.32 26.83 -8.31
CA PHE A 283 -14.94 27.01 -8.77
C PHE A 283 -14.88 27.27 -10.28
N ASN A 284 -15.63 26.51 -11.07
CA ASN A 284 -15.72 26.72 -12.52
C ASN A 284 -16.33 28.08 -12.86
N LYS A 285 -17.37 28.52 -12.13
CA LYS A 285 -17.97 29.85 -12.32
C LYS A 285 -17.00 30.98 -11.95
N LYS A 286 -16.28 30.86 -10.83
CA LYS A 286 -15.32 31.87 -10.34
C LYS A 286 -14.14 32.07 -11.29
N TYR A 287 -13.58 30.98 -11.81
CA TYR A 287 -12.37 31.01 -12.65
C TYR A 287 -12.64 30.87 -14.16
N GLY A 288 -13.90 30.96 -14.61
CA GLY A 288 -14.26 30.84 -16.03
C GLY A 288 -13.91 29.49 -16.66
N ARG A 289 -13.87 28.41 -15.87
CA ARG A 289 -13.42 27.08 -16.30
C ARG A 289 -14.57 26.20 -16.74
N VAL A 290 -14.24 25.19 -17.55
CA VAL A 290 -15.15 24.11 -17.94
C VAL A 290 -14.54 22.74 -17.64
N GLY A 291 -15.37 21.72 -17.47
CA GLY A 291 -14.93 20.34 -17.23
C GLY A 291 -14.68 19.98 -15.76
N HIS A 292 -13.92 18.91 -15.54
CA HIS A 292 -13.70 18.30 -14.23
C HIS A 292 -12.64 19.02 -13.40
N LEU A 293 -12.96 19.27 -12.12
CA LEU A 293 -11.99 19.78 -11.13
C LEU A 293 -11.26 18.66 -10.38
N PHE A 294 -11.95 17.57 -10.05
CA PHE A 294 -11.40 16.44 -9.27
C PHE A 294 -10.95 15.28 -10.17
N GLN A 295 -9.93 14.55 -9.73
CA GLN A 295 -9.28 13.47 -10.51
C GLN A 295 -10.18 12.24 -10.73
N ASP A 296 -10.96 11.83 -9.72
CA ASP A 296 -11.95 10.74 -9.76
C ASP A 296 -13.00 11.03 -8.65
N ARG A 297 -13.88 10.06 -8.37
CA ARG A 297 -14.68 10.01 -7.15
C ARG A 297 -13.78 10.11 -5.91
N PHE A 298 -14.34 10.61 -4.82
CA PHE A 298 -13.70 10.54 -3.51
C PHE A 298 -13.29 9.10 -3.15
N LYS A 299 -12.11 8.96 -2.54
CA LYS A 299 -11.70 7.75 -1.82
C LYS A 299 -12.33 7.76 -0.43
N SER A 300 -12.63 6.59 0.12
CA SER A 300 -13.18 6.45 1.47
C SER A 300 -12.75 5.16 2.13
N GLU A 301 -12.38 5.21 3.39
CA GLU A 301 -12.01 4.08 4.22
C GLU A 301 -12.88 4.05 5.48
N ALA A 302 -13.44 2.88 5.78
CA ALA A 302 -14.31 2.65 6.92
C ALA A 302 -13.50 2.57 8.22
N ILE A 303 -13.84 3.38 9.21
CA ILE A 303 -13.23 3.33 10.54
C ILE A 303 -13.84 2.17 11.34
N LYS A 304 -12.99 1.32 11.93
CA LYS A 304 -13.45 0.05 12.56
C LYS A 304 -13.53 0.07 14.08
N ASN A 305 -12.85 1.01 14.74
CA ASN A 305 -12.80 1.14 16.20
C ASN A 305 -12.26 2.52 16.61
N ASP A 306 -12.37 2.83 17.90
CA ASP A 306 -12.01 4.13 18.48
C ASP A 306 -10.51 4.44 18.37
N GLN A 307 -9.63 3.45 18.48
CA GLN A 307 -8.19 3.65 18.28
C GLN A 307 -7.92 4.17 16.86
N TYR A 308 -8.51 3.53 15.85
CA TYR A 308 -8.35 3.94 14.46
C TYR A 308 -9.05 5.28 14.17
N LEU A 309 -10.13 5.60 14.90
CA LEU A 309 -10.79 6.90 14.87
C LEU A 309 -9.90 8.04 15.38
N MET A 310 -9.31 7.87 16.58
CA MET A 310 -8.39 8.84 17.18
C MET A 310 -7.17 9.07 16.27
N ALA A 311 -6.57 7.98 15.77
CA ALA A 311 -5.43 8.05 14.87
C ALA A 311 -5.78 8.73 13.54
N ALA A 312 -7.00 8.52 13.01
CA ALA A 312 -7.48 9.24 11.82
C ALA A 312 -7.60 10.75 12.07
N VAL A 313 -8.10 11.18 13.24
CA VAL A 313 -8.13 12.62 13.60
C VAL A 313 -6.73 13.21 13.66
N ARG A 314 -5.79 12.56 14.38
CA ARG A 314 -4.39 13.02 14.45
C ARG A 314 -3.76 13.14 13.07
N TYR A 315 -3.95 12.12 12.22
CA TYR A 315 -3.42 12.09 10.86
C TYR A 315 -3.97 13.25 10.00
N ILE A 316 -5.28 13.50 10.05
CA ILE A 316 -5.92 14.57 9.27
C ILE A 316 -5.40 15.94 9.71
N HIS A 317 -5.26 16.17 11.02
CA HIS A 317 -4.77 17.44 11.55
C HIS A 317 -3.27 17.66 11.33
N ASN A 318 -2.46 16.60 11.34
CA ASN A 318 -1.01 16.68 11.08
C ASN A 318 -0.63 16.57 9.59
N ASN A 319 -1.58 16.40 8.67
CA ASN A 319 -1.30 16.38 7.24
C ASN A 319 -0.48 17.60 6.73
N PRO A 320 -0.72 18.85 7.18
CA PRO A 320 0.12 20.01 6.85
C PRO A 320 1.55 19.94 7.43
N VAL A 321 1.70 19.31 8.60
CA VAL A 321 3.02 19.09 9.25
C VAL A 321 3.80 18.03 8.49
N LYS A 322 3.15 16.92 8.14
CA LYS A 322 3.75 15.85 7.31
C LYS A 322 4.15 16.35 5.93
N ALA A 323 3.42 17.32 5.37
CA ALA A 323 3.75 17.99 4.11
C ALA A 323 4.84 19.08 4.25
N GLY A 324 5.32 19.39 5.46
CA GLY A 324 6.33 20.41 5.72
C GLY A 324 5.86 21.85 5.49
N ILE A 325 4.55 22.12 5.58
CA ILE A 325 3.97 23.47 5.42
C ILE A 325 4.06 24.27 6.73
N VAL A 326 3.97 23.58 7.86
CA VAL A 326 4.01 24.15 9.22
C VAL A 326 4.69 23.16 10.17
N ASP A 327 5.27 23.65 11.27
CA ASP A 327 5.90 22.79 12.29
C ASP A 327 4.89 22.20 13.28
N ASN A 328 3.72 22.83 13.42
CA ASN A 328 2.69 22.47 14.39
C ASN A 328 1.28 22.59 13.79
N PRO A 329 0.35 21.64 14.03
CA PRO A 329 -0.99 21.69 13.45
C PRO A 329 -1.78 22.95 13.80
N ILE A 330 -1.48 23.64 14.92
CA ILE A 330 -2.10 24.93 15.29
C ILE A 330 -1.85 26.04 14.27
N GLN A 331 -0.74 26.00 13.55
CA GLN A 331 -0.35 27.03 12.59
C GLN A 331 -1.15 26.92 11.27
N TYR A 332 -1.81 25.78 11.02
CA TYR A 332 -2.56 25.56 9.78
C TYR A 332 -4.06 25.84 9.94
N LYS A 333 -4.44 27.11 9.68
CA LYS A 333 -5.82 27.63 9.76
C LYS A 333 -6.85 26.88 8.89
N TRP A 334 -6.41 26.09 7.91
CA TRP A 334 -7.27 25.33 6.99
C TRP A 334 -7.51 23.87 7.42
N SER A 335 -7.17 23.54 8.66
CA SER A 335 -7.61 22.31 9.34
C SER A 335 -8.67 22.61 10.40
N SER A 336 -9.38 21.58 10.86
CA SER A 336 -10.31 21.71 11.99
C SER A 336 -9.61 21.65 13.35
N TYR A 337 -8.27 21.57 13.41
CA TYR A 337 -7.52 21.38 14.66
C TYR A 337 -7.73 22.51 15.67
N TYR A 338 -7.73 23.76 15.20
CA TYR A 338 -7.92 24.93 16.07
C TYR A 338 -9.27 24.91 16.81
N LEU A 339 -10.30 24.29 16.22
CA LEU A 339 -11.63 24.16 16.83
C LEU A 339 -11.64 23.21 18.03
N TYR A 340 -10.75 22.21 18.06
CA TYR A 340 -10.61 21.27 19.18
C TYR A 340 -9.97 21.92 20.40
N ILE A 341 -8.96 22.74 20.19
CA ILE A 341 -8.19 23.39 21.25
C ILE A 341 -8.81 24.72 21.72
N ASP A 342 -9.81 25.24 21.01
CA ASP A 342 -10.53 26.45 21.39
C ASP A 342 -11.24 26.30 22.74
N GLN A 343 -10.65 26.93 23.75
CA GLN A 343 -11.18 26.93 25.11
C GLN A 343 -12.43 27.81 25.25
N PHE A 344 -12.59 28.82 24.39
CA PHE A 344 -13.71 29.76 24.43
C PHE A 344 -14.99 29.14 23.86
N GLY A 345 -14.89 28.06 23.08
CA GLY A 345 -16.01 27.22 22.69
C GLY A 345 -16.93 27.88 21.67
N GLN A 346 -16.37 28.51 20.64
CA GLN A 346 -17.16 29.08 19.55
C GLN A 346 -18.06 28.01 18.92
N GLU A 347 -19.33 28.35 18.70
CA GLU A 347 -20.26 27.50 17.97
C GLU A 347 -19.70 27.20 16.59
N ASN A 348 -19.65 25.92 16.27
CA ASN A 348 -19.07 25.40 15.04
C ASN A 348 -19.82 24.11 14.68
N LYS A 349 -19.63 23.63 13.45
CA LYS A 349 -20.38 22.47 12.91
C LYS A 349 -19.54 21.19 12.87
N ILE A 350 -18.50 21.09 13.70
CA ILE A 350 -17.80 19.83 13.94
C ILE A 350 -18.23 19.23 15.29
N ASP A 351 -18.35 17.91 15.31
CA ASP A 351 -18.73 17.11 16.47
C ASP A 351 -17.46 16.73 17.26
N LYS A 352 -16.79 17.76 17.78
CA LYS A 352 -15.52 17.61 18.51
C LYS A 352 -15.71 17.05 19.91
N GLU A 353 -16.87 17.28 20.52
CA GLU A 353 -17.21 16.80 21.86
C GLU A 353 -17.20 15.26 21.91
N TYR A 354 -17.79 14.57 20.93
CA TYR A 354 -17.70 13.10 20.82
C TYR A 354 -16.24 12.61 20.80
N MET A 355 -15.36 13.29 20.07
CA MET A 355 -13.94 12.94 19.99
C MET A 355 -13.16 13.29 21.26
N LEU A 356 -13.49 14.39 21.95
CA LEU A 356 -12.85 14.81 23.21
C LEU A 356 -13.25 13.90 24.39
N GLU A 357 -14.49 13.40 24.42
CA GLU A 357 -14.96 12.49 25.47
C GLU A 357 -14.17 11.17 25.52
N ILE A 358 -13.59 10.73 24.41
CA ILE A 358 -12.70 9.55 24.34
C ILE A 358 -11.43 9.76 25.20
N PHE A 359 -10.94 11.01 25.32
CA PHE A 359 -9.79 11.35 26.14
C PHE A 359 -10.17 11.59 27.60
N SER A 360 -11.24 12.35 27.86
CA SER A 360 -11.72 12.60 29.22
C SER A 360 -13.13 13.19 29.27
N LYS A 361 -13.89 12.87 30.32
CA LYS A 361 -15.15 13.56 30.64
C LYS A 361 -14.94 15.01 31.12
N ASN A 362 -13.74 15.37 31.58
CA ASN A 362 -13.41 16.75 31.92
C ASN A 362 -12.88 17.47 30.68
N ARG A 363 -13.65 18.43 30.13
CA ARG A 363 -13.32 19.14 28.88
C ARG A 363 -11.92 19.77 28.86
N LYS A 364 -11.45 20.36 29.97
CA LYS A 364 -10.09 20.95 30.04
C LYS A 364 -9.01 19.87 29.94
N ASN A 365 -9.19 18.77 30.66
CA ASN A 365 -8.28 17.62 30.62
C ASN A 365 -8.30 16.92 29.25
N ALA A 366 -9.48 16.78 28.64
CA ALA A 366 -9.64 16.23 27.29
C ALA A 366 -8.88 17.04 26.24
N ILE A 367 -8.99 18.38 26.27
CA ILE A 367 -8.24 19.26 25.36
C ILE A 367 -6.72 19.11 25.58
N GLN A 368 -6.26 19.06 26.83
CA GLN A 368 -4.84 18.87 27.13
C GLN A 368 -4.30 17.53 26.59
N LEU A 369 -5.00 16.43 26.89
CA LEU A 369 -4.66 15.09 26.39
C LEU A 369 -4.74 15.01 24.85
N PHE A 370 -5.69 15.71 24.23
CA PHE A 370 -5.81 15.80 22.78
C PHE A 370 -4.62 16.56 22.14
N ILE A 371 -4.17 17.66 22.75
CA ILE A 371 -2.96 18.38 22.32
C ILE A 371 -1.74 17.47 22.42
N GLU A 372 -1.54 16.83 23.58
CA GLU A 372 -0.42 15.89 23.79
C GLU A 372 -0.44 14.77 22.76
N PHE A 373 -1.58 14.09 22.58
CA PHE A 373 -1.77 13.05 21.57
C PHE A 373 -1.52 13.54 20.14
N SER A 374 -1.89 14.78 19.83
CA SER A 374 -1.69 15.36 18.49
C SER A 374 -0.24 15.73 18.19
N LEU A 375 0.57 15.94 19.23
CA LEU A 375 2.02 16.21 19.15
C LEU A 375 2.87 14.93 19.30
N MET A 376 2.27 13.79 19.63
CA MET A 376 2.96 12.51 19.54
C MET A 376 3.35 12.23 18.08
N LYS A 377 4.59 11.80 17.87
CA LYS A 377 5.05 11.34 16.56
C LYS A 377 4.16 10.18 16.09
N ASP A 378 3.79 10.18 14.81
CA ASP A 378 3.01 9.10 14.24
C ASP A 378 3.73 7.75 14.40
N ASN A 379 3.02 6.77 14.96
CA ASN A 379 3.48 5.40 14.95
C ASN A 379 3.37 4.86 13.51
N GLU A 380 4.49 4.45 12.90
CA GLU A 380 4.57 3.96 11.50
C GLU A 380 3.63 2.77 11.18
N THR A 381 3.02 2.17 12.20
CA THR A 381 2.03 1.09 12.07
C THR A 381 0.67 1.54 11.54
N GLU A 382 0.31 2.82 11.64
CA GLU A 382 -1.03 3.32 11.28
C GLU A 382 -1.01 3.95 9.86
N ARG A 383 -1.63 3.26 8.89
CA ARG A 383 -1.73 3.72 7.50
C ARG A 383 -3.13 4.20 7.20
N PHE A 384 -3.23 5.44 6.76
CA PHE A 384 -4.46 6.06 6.28
C PHE A 384 -4.45 6.13 4.75
N ILE A 385 -5.60 6.45 4.14
CA ILE A 385 -5.63 6.77 2.70
C ILE A 385 -4.65 7.91 2.41
N GLU A 386 -3.63 7.59 1.63
CA GLU A 386 -2.74 8.56 0.99
C GLU A 386 -2.91 8.48 -0.54
N TYR A 387 -2.53 9.53 -1.27
CA TYR A 387 -2.09 9.35 -2.65
C TYR A 387 -0.58 9.10 -2.59
N GLN A 388 -0.11 8.03 -3.23
CA GLN A 388 1.31 7.75 -3.24
C GLN A 388 2.05 8.85 -4.01
N GLU A 389 3.06 9.39 -3.35
CA GLU A 389 3.93 10.44 -3.86
C GLU A 389 5.14 9.85 -4.60
N GLU A 390 4.86 8.97 -5.56
CA GLU A 390 5.87 8.32 -6.42
C GLU A 390 6.78 9.34 -7.13
N ASP A 391 6.29 10.56 -7.36
CA ASP A 391 6.96 11.60 -8.16
C ASP A 391 7.62 12.73 -7.35
N SER A 392 7.35 12.86 -6.04
CA SER A 392 7.78 14.05 -5.28
C SER A 392 9.27 14.02 -4.94
N GLN A 393 9.76 12.86 -4.48
CA GLN A 393 11.15 12.66 -4.07
C GLN A 393 12.09 12.66 -5.31
N VAL A 394 11.76 11.83 -6.30
CA VAL A 394 12.56 11.62 -7.51
C VAL A 394 12.70 12.89 -8.35
N ASN A 395 11.67 13.75 -8.40
CA ASN A 395 11.77 15.02 -9.12
C ASN A 395 12.53 16.12 -8.33
N LYS A 396 12.57 16.05 -7.00
CA LYS A 396 13.42 16.96 -6.19
C LYS A 396 14.90 16.60 -6.31
N GLU A 397 15.22 15.31 -6.29
CA GLU A 397 16.61 14.83 -6.37
C GLU A 397 17.25 15.19 -7.72
N ILE A 398 16.56 14.88 -8.83
CA ILE A 398 17.05 15.11 -10.21
C ILE A 398 17.32 16.59 -10.52
N GLN A 399 16.67 17.54 -9.83
CA GLN A 399 16.93 18.98 -10.00
C GLN A 399 18.33 19.43 -9.56
N THR A 400 19.05 18.61 -8.78
CA THR A 400 20.44 18.87 -8.38
C THR A 400 21.43 18.27 -9.39
N GLU A 401 22.61 18.84 -9.53
CA GLU A 401 23.66 18.29 -10.41
C GLU A 401 24.06 16.85 -10.00
N GLN A 402 24.09 16.57 -8.69
CA GLN A 402 24.33 15.22 -8.15
C GLN A 402 23.20 14.23 -8.49
N GLY A 403 21.93 14.63 -8.33
CA GLY A 403 20.79 13.77 -8.68
C GLY A 403 20.62 13.58 -10.19
N ALA A 404 21.05 14.54 -11.01
CA ALA A 404 21.18 14.36 -12.45
C ALA A 404 22.24 13.29 -12.79
N ILE A 405 23.39 13.27 -12.10
CA ILE A 405 24.41 12.21 -12.24
C ILE A 405 23.83 10.84 -11.83
N GLU A 406 23.13 10.76 -10.70
CA GLU A 406 22.54 9.50 -10.22
C GLU A 406 21.42 8.99 -11.12
N PHE A 407 20.63 9.88 -11.71
CA PHE A 407 19.67 9.54 -12.76
C PHE A 407 20.36 8.96 -13.99
N ILE A 408 21.43 9.57 -14.49
CA ILE A 408 22.20 9.03 -15.64
C ILE A 408 22.75 7.64 -15.31
N LYS A 409 23.34 7.45 -14.11
CA LYS A 409 23.83 6.15 -13.61
C LYS A 409 22.75 5.08 -13.63
N LYS A 410 21.59 5.38 -13.04
CA LYS A 410 20.44 4.47 -12.97
C LYS A 410 19.89 4.14 -14.36
N TYR A 411 19.69 5.15 -15.21
CA TYR A 411 19.12 4.97 -16.55
C TYR A 411 20.04 4.17 -17.48
N ALA A 412 21.35 4.30 -17.34
CA ALA A 412 22.34 3.48 -18.05
C ALA A 412 22.31 2.02 -17.57
N LEU A 413 22.30 1.81 -16.25
CA LEU A 413 22.22 0.48 -15.63
C LEU A 413 20.93 -0.28 -16.01
N GLU A 414 19.77 0.39 -15.96
CA GLU A 414 18.47 -0.18 -16.36
C GLU A 414 18.43 -0.63 -17.83
N ASN A 415 19.31 -0.09 -18.67
CA ASN A 415 19.45 -0.44 -20.09
C ASN A 415 20.68 -1.32 -20.38
N ASN A 416 21.39 -1.79 -19.35
CA ASN A 416 22.64 -2.57 -19.44
C ASN A 416 23.74 -1.88 -20.28
N VAL A 417 23.86 -0.55 -20.18
CA VAL A 417 24.87 0.25 -20.88
C VAL A 417 25.86 0.83 -19.88
N ASP A 418 27.16 0.73 -20.20
CA ASP A 418 28.22 1.38 -19.41
C ASP A 418 28.24 2.89 -19.63
N LEU A 419 28.54 3.64 -18.57
CA LEU A 419 28.43 5.10 -18.53
C LEU A 419 29.41 5.80 -19.47
N ASP A 420 30.66 5.35 -19.51
CA ASP A 420 31.69 5.93 -20.38
C ASP A 420 31.41 5.62 -21.86
N SER A 421 30.60 4.58 -22.14
CA SER A 421 30.12 4.23 -23.48
C SER A 421 28.92 5.04 -23.98
N LEU A 422 28.27 5.88 -23.14
CA LEU A 422 27.09 6.67 -23.54
C LEU A 422 27.37 7.70 -24.65
N ASN A 423 28.64 8.12 -24.81
CA ASN A 423 29.05 9.00 -25.91
C ASN A 423 29.04 8.30 -27.29
N HIS A 424 29.08 6.96 -27.32
CA HIS A 424 29.22 6.16 -28.53
C HIS A 424 27.96 6.21 -29.43
N LYS A 425 28.17 6.10 -30.75
CA LYS A 425 27.09 6.27 -31.74
C LYS A 425 25.97 5.23 -31.61
N SER A 426 26.25 4.03 -31.09
CA SER A 426 25.26 2.97 -30.84
C SER A 426 24.16 3.40 -29.85
N HIS A 427 24.50 4.25 -28.87
CA HIS A 427 23.60 4.62 -27.77
C HIS A 427 22.82 5.90 -28.04
N ASN A 428 22.72 6.34 -29.30
CA ASN A 428 22.09 7.62 -29.66
C ASN A 428 20.62 7.73 -29.22
N VAL A 429 19.84 6.64 -29.28
CA VAL A 429 18.44 6.61 -28.82
C VAL A 429 18.37 6.80 -27.30
N LEU A 430 19.13 5.99 -26.55
CA LEU A 430 19.21 6.04 -25.09
C LEU A 430 19.63 7.43 -24.58
N ARG A 431 20.72 7.95 -25.15
CA ARG A 431 21.24 9.30 -24.88
C ARG A 431 20.22 10.40 -25.19
N THR A 432 19.45 10.26 -26.27
CA THR A 432 18.38 11.22 -26.61
C THR A 432 17.27 11.20 -25.56
N GLY A 433 16.91 10.03 -25.01
CA GLY A 433 15.99 9.91 -23.89
C GLY A 433 16.49 10.64 -22.64
N ILE A 434 17.74 10.36 -22.23
CA ILE A 434 18.37 11.01 -21.07
C ILE A 434 18.40 12.54 -21.23
N ILE A 435 18.77 13.06 -22.41
CA ILE A 435 18.80 14.51 -22.67
C ILE A 435 17.40 15.14 -22.53
N LYS A 436 16.33 14.46 -22.96
CA LYS A 436 14.96 14.98 -22.82
C LYS A 436 14.53 15.05 -21.36
N GLU A 437 14.76 13.98 -20.61
CA GLU A 437 14.43 13.91 -19.18
C GLU A 437 15.17 15.00 -18.38
N LEU A 438 16.48 15.19 -18.62
CA LEU A 438 17.24 16.25 -17.97
C LEU A 438 16.74 17.64 -18.34
N LYS A 439 16.37 17.89 -19.60
CA LYS A 439 15.81 19.19 -20.03
C LYS A 439 14.41 19.47 -19.46
N SER A 440 13.58 18.45 -19.26
CA SER A 440 12.21 18.63 -18.78
C SER A 440 12.11 18.71 -17.26
N ARG A 441 13.11 18.19 -16.53
CA ARG A 441 13.04 17.99 -15.06
C ARG A 441 14.12 18.75 -14.27
N THR A 442 15.07 19.42 -14.95
CA THR A 442 16.14 20.20 -14.31
C THR A 442 16.23 21.62 -14.87
N SER A 443 16.93 22.50 -14.14
CA SER A 443 17.34 23.83 -14.62
C SER A 443 18.73 23.84 -15.28
N LEU A 444 19.31 22.66 -15.56
CA LEU A 444 20.67 22.55 -16.09
C LEU A 444 20.80 23.13 -17.49
N SER A 445 21.85 23.92 -17.72
CA SER A 445 22.15 24.47 -19.04
C SER A 445 22.57 23.37 -20.03
N VAL A 446 22.43 23.68 -21.33
CA VAL A 446 22.90 22.82 -22.43
C VAL A 446 24.38 22.43 -22.27
N ARG A 447 25.22 23.29 -21.65
CA ARG A 447 26.63 22.99 -21.38
C ARG A 447 26.82 22.01 -20.22
N GLN A 448 26.04 22.14 -19.15
CA GLN A 448 26.09 21.21 -18.01
C GLN A 448 25.63 19.81 -18.43
N ILE A 449 24.48 19.70 -19.12
CA ILE A 449 23.99 18.41 -19.64
C ILE A 449 25.01 17.76 -20.61
N ALA A 450 25.70 18.56 -21.42
CA ALA A 450 26.76 18.07 -22.30
C ALA A 450 27.99 17.55 -21.54
N GLY A 451 28.37 18.23 -20.45
CA GLY A 451 29.45 17.80 -19.56
C GLY A 451 29.12 16.50 -18.81
N LEU A 452 27.92 16.40 -18.22
CA LEU A 452 27.47 15.20 -17.49
C LEU A 452 27.41 13.93 -18.35
N LEU A 453 27.20 14.09 -19.66
CA LEU A 453 27.13 12.99 -20.64
C LEU A 453 28.40 12.82 -21.47
N ASN A 454 29.45 13.62 -21.22
CA ASN A 454 30.71 13.63 -21.96
C ASN A 454 30.53 13.68 -23.50
N ILE A 455 29.74 14.64 -23.98
CA ILE A 455 29.36 14.77 -25.40
C ILE A 455 29.41 16.22 -25.88
N ASP A 456 29.47 16.40 -27.21
CA ASP A 456 29.42 17.73 -27.82
C ASP A 456 28.07 18.42 -27.58
N ARG A 457 28.13 19.70 -27.16
CA ARG A 457 26.96 20.53 -26.80
C ARG A 457 25.92 20.67 -27.92
N ASN A 458 26.33 20.58 -29.19
CA ASN A 458 25.42 20.69 -30.33
C ASN A 458 24.51 19.45 -30.42
N ILE A 459 24.93 18.29 -29.90
CA ILE A 459 24.07 17.11 -29.78
C ILE A 459 22.92 17.41 -28.82
N VAL A 460 23.25 17.91 -27.61
CA VAL A 460 22.25 18.32 -26.60
C VAL A 460 21.34 19.42 -27.15
N GLN A 461 21.86 20.40 -27.89
CA GLN A 461 21.08 21.50 -28.45
C GLN A 461 20.07 21.04 -29.53
N ARG A 462 20.39 19.99 -30.30
CA ARG A 462 19.52 19.45 -31.38
C ARG A 462 18.35 18.62 -30.86
N VAL A 463 18.45 18.03 -29.66
CA VAL A 463 17.34 17.29 -29.05
C VAL A 463 16.26 18.26 -28.58
N LYS A 464 15.07 18.18 -29.18
CA LYS A 464 13.86 18.91 -28.77
C LYS A 464 13.10 18.13 -27.70
#